data_AF-A0A497S6C5-F1
#
_entry.id   AF-A0A497S6C5-F1
#
_cell.length_a   1.000
_cell.length_b   1.000
_cell.length_c   1.000
_cell.angle_alpha   90.00
_cell.angle_beta   90.00
_cell.angle_gamma   90.00
#
_symmetry.space_group_name_H-M   'P 1'
#
loop_
_entity.id
_entity.type
_entity.pdbx_description
1 polymer ?
#
loop_
_entity_poly.entity_id
_entity_poly.type
_entity_poly.pdbx_seq_one_letter_code
_entity_poly.pdbx_strand_id
1 'polypeptide(L)'
;MKSIISGILIVVLMCQLASGAYVNIFEINYGISKINVIEINIQENGFSQINIEFTPNNTEFSFIIPEGSEDMSLNYDTGNKIVPKQRILNNRKEISANIPADRLNSNFIFSYFTPAITSKNASTWAVSFTTSSTPRHTIVKINFPQYSTIVSWDRTALFTKIDNSLWVYPQNTSFLFECTYETMQHLTQDNNNNIYLYSLIGFSLLILVLLLVLYIFVSRKWKEKSGETSKTEEDGEEDKEKKTRIKSSILNVLDENERRIVEILEKFDEEVTQAYIYKTTGIPKATLSDIMRRLENRNIIKRRRDGRTNWVSLEDWVFSK
;
A
#
# COMPACT_ATOMS: atom_id res chain seq x y z
N MET A 1 34.06 13.35 9.98
CA MET A 1 32.73 13.98 10.04
C MET A 1 32.25 14.61 8.72
N LYS A 2 33.11 15.15 7.84
CA LYS A 2 32.67 15.78 6.57
C LYS A 2 32.08 14.82 5.50
N SER A 3 32.44 13.53 5.50
CA SER A 3 31.98 12.58 4.46
C SER A 3 30.49 12.21 4.54
N ILE A 4 29.94 12.10 5.76
CA ILE A 4 28.55 11.65 5.99
C ILE A 4 27.53 12.70 5.50
N ILE A 5 27.86 13.98 5.58
CA ILE A 5 26.98 15.08 5.15
C ILE A 5 26.84 15.10 3.62
N SER A 6 27.90 14.73 2.88
CA SER A 6 27.85 14.64 1.41
C SER A 6 26.88 13.54 0.93
N GLY A 7 26.93 12.36 1.55
CA GLY A 7 26.04 11.24 1.20
C GLY A 7 24.55 11.54 1.43
N ILE A 8 24.21 12.22 2.53
CA ILE A 8 22.82 12.58 2.84
C ILE A 8 22.29 13.65 1.86
N LEU A 9 23.13 14.61 1.46
CA LEU A 9 22.75 15.63 0.49
C LEU A 9 22.43 15.03 -0.89
N ILE A 10 23.20 14.03 -1.33
CA ILE A 10 23.01 13.33 -2.62
C ILE A 10 21.69 12.52 -2.64
N VAL A 11 21.32 11.87 -1.53
CA VAL A 11 20.06 11.11 -1.45
C VAL A 11 18.83 12.03 -1.48
N VAL A 12 18.90 13.20 -0.86
CA VAL A 12 17.82 14.20 -0.93
C VAL A 12 17.74 14.83 -2.33
N LEU A 13 18.88 15.07 -3.00
CA LEU A 13 18.89 15.60 -4.36
C LEU A 13 18.35 14.61 -5.41
N MET A 14 18.66 13.32 -5.25
CA MET A 14 18.16 12.27 -6.15
C MET A 14 16.64 12.06 -6.09
N CYS A 15 15.99 12.36 -4.96
CA CYS A 15 14.52 12.33 -4.86
C CYS A 15 13.81 13.48 -5.61
N GLN A 16 14.54 14.53 -6.04
CA GLN A 16 13.96 15.66 -6.78
C GLN A 16 14.21 15.62 -8.29
N LEU A 17 14.93 14.60 -8.79
CA LEU A 17 15.23 14.45 -10.23
C LEU A 17 14.27 13.54 -11.00
N ALA A 18 13.24 13.00 -10.32
CA ALA A 18 12.06 12.47 -11.00
C ALA A 18 11.10 13.61 -11.37
N SER A 19 11.60 14.64 -12.09
CA SER A 19 10.74 15.57 -12.82
C SER A 19 10.10 14.81 -13.98
N GLY A 20 9.02 14.08 -13.68
CA GLY A 20 8.29 13.29 -14.65
C GLY A 20 7.92 14.16 -15.85
N ALA A 21 8.28 13.73 -17.05
CA ALA A 21 7.91 14.46 -18.26
C ALA A 21 6.39 14.49 -18.35
N TYR A 22 5.79 15.67 -18.23
CA TYR A 22 4.34 15.84 -18.25
C TYR A 22 3.77 15.27 -19.56
N VAL A 23 2.87 14.31 -19.42
CA VAL A 23 2.20 13.68 -20.55
C VAL A 23 1.01 14.54 -20.97
N ASN A 24 0.98 14.92 -22.25
CA ASN A 24 -0.13 15.70 -22.79
C ASN A 24 -1.31 14.76 -23.14
N ILE A 25 -2.42 14.87 -22.40
CA ILE A 25 -3.63 14.08 -22.68
C ILE A 25 -4.42 14.62 -23.87
N PHE A 26 -4.29 15.92 -24.19
CA PHE A 26 -5.03 16.52 -25.30
C PHE A 26 -4.39 17.84 -25.77
N GLU A 27 -3.66 17.80 -26.88
CA GLU A 27 -3.14 18.99 -27.56
C GLU A 27 -4.03 19.34 -28.76
N ILE A 28 -4.69 20.50 -28.79
CA ILE A 28 -5.37 20.94 -30.02
C ILE A 28 -4.31 21.37 -31.02
N ASN A 29 -4.31 20.76 -32.22
CA ASN A 29 -3.55 21.27 -33.35
C ASN A 29 -4.37 22.33 -34.10
N TYR A 30 -5.59 21.98 -34.54
CA TYR A 30 -6.50 22.89 -35.25
C TYR A 30 -7.95 22.37 -35.29
N GLY A 31 -8.89 23.22 -35.67
CA GLY A 31 -10.28 22.87 -35.97
C GLY A 31 -11.20 22.66 -34.77
N ILE A 32 -10.68 22.84 -33.55
CA ILE A 32 -11.44 22.79 -32.28
C ILE A 32 -11.53 24.19 -31.69
N SER A 33 -12.75 24.63 -31.35
CA SER A 33 -12.99 25.97 -30.76
C SER A 33 -13.16 25.96 -29.25
N LYS A 34 -13.72 24.89 -28.69
CA LYS A 34 -14.01 24.76 -27.26
C LYS A 34 -13.76 23.33 -26.80
N ILE A 35 -13.25 23.20 -25.58
CA ILE A 35 -13.26 21.95 -24.80
C ILE A 35 -14.23 22.18 -23.65
N ASN A 36 -15.31 21.41 -23.61
CA ASN A 36 -16.37 21.55 -22.60
C ASN A 36 -15.97 20.82 -21.31
N VAL A 37 -15.68 19.52 -21.43
CA VAL A 37 -15.37 18.64 -20.29
C VAL A 37 -14.22 17.72 -20.66
N ILE A 38 -13.27 17.54 -19.74
CA ILE A 38 -12.30 16.45 -19.75
C ILE A 38 -12.59 15.61 -18.52
N GLU A 39 -13.05 14.38 -18.70
CA GLU A 39 -13.27 13.43 -17.61
C GLU A 39 -12.19 12.35 -17.63
N ILE A 40 -11.59 12.12 -16.46
CA ILE A 40 -10.48 11.20 -16.23
C ILE A 40 -10.94 10.21 -15.16
N ASN A 41 -11.19 8.97 -15.56
CA ASN A 41 -11.58 7.88 -14.65
C ASN A 41 -10.36 6.99 -14.39
N ILE A 42 -9.77 7.12 -13.20
CA ILE A 42 -8.54 6.40 -12.81
C ILE A 42 -8.91 5.07 -12.15
N GLN A 43 -8.37 3.97 -12.66
CA GLN A 43 -8.57 2.61 -12.16
C GLN A 43 -7.51 2.25 -11.09
N GLU A 44 -7.79 1.22 -10.28
CA GLU A 44 -6.88 0.73 -9.23
C GLU A 44 -5.53 0.21 -9.75
N ASN A 45 -5.48 -0.20 -11.02
CA ASN A 45 -4.26 -0.64 -11.72
C ASN A 45 -3.43 0.52 -12.32
N GLY A 46 -3.90 1.77 -12.20
CA GLY A 46 -3.27 2.97 -12.77
C GLY A 46 -3.69 3.33 -14.20
N PHE A 47 -4.42 2.48 -14.91
CA PHE A 47 -5.00 2.85 -16.20
C PHE A 47 -6.07 3.92 -16.01
N SER A 48 -6.10 4.88 -16.93
CA SER A 48 -7.06 5.99 -16.93
C SER A 48 -7.88 5.96 -18.20
N GLN A 49 -9.20 5.94 -18.07
CA GLN A 49 -10.11 6.22 -19.18
C GLN A 49 -10.30 7.73 -19.27
N ILE A 50 -10.00 8.30 -20.44
CA ILE A 50 -10.13 9.72 -20.72
C ILE A 50 -11.33 9.90 -21.67
N ASN A 51 -12.30 10.74 -21.27
CA ASN A 51 -13.43 11.16 -22.11
C ASN A 51 -13.34 12.68 -22.31
N ILE A 52 -13.34 13.15 -23.56
CA ILE A 52 -13.12 14.55 -23.91
C ILE A 52 -14.30 15.04 -24.74
N GLU A 53 -15.06 15.98 -24.18
CA GLU A 53 -16.16 16.66 -24.85
C GLU A 53 -15.66 17.97 -25.45
N PHE A 54 -15.77 18.13 -26.77
CA PHE A 54 -15.29 19.32 -27.49
C PHE A 54 -16.20 19.74 -28.64
N THR A 55 -16.01 20.98 -29.11
CA THR A 55 -16.83 21.61 -30.15
C THR A 55 -15.94 22.07 -31.32
N PRO A 56 -15.98 21.40 -32.48
CA PRO A 56 -15.22 21.78 -33.66
C PRO A 56 -15.83 23.00 -34.38
N ASN A 57 -14.96 23.84 -34.94
CA ASN A 57 -15.31 25.02 -35.76
C ASN A 57 -14.91 24.89 -37.23
N ASN A 58 -14.32 23.76 -37.62
CA ASN A 58 -13.95 23.46 -39.00
C ASN A 58 -14.37 22.03 -39.36
N THR A 59 -14.56 21.76 -40.65
CA THR A 59 -14.91 20.42 -41.14
C THR A 59 -13.75 19.45 -41.02
N GLU A 60 -12.53 19.93 -40.82
CA GLU A 60 -11.37 19.11 -40.47
C GLU A 60 -10.74 19.62 -39.17
N PHE A 61 -10.43 18.69 -38.26
CA PHE A 61 -9.72 18.97 -37.02
C PHE A 61 -8.63 17.94 -36.73
N SER A 62 -7.64 18.35 -35.95
CA SER A 62 -6.55 17.49 -35.47
C SER A 62 -6.22 17.81 -34.01
N PHE A 63 -5.89 16.78 -33.25
CA PHE A 63 -5.38 16.87 -31.89
C PHE A 63 -4.37 15.75 -31.58
N ILE A 64 -3.60 15.91 -30.52
CA ILE A 64 -2.56 14.97 -30.10
C ILE A 64 -2.93 14.35 -28.75
N ILE A 65 -2.71 13.05 -28.62
CA ILE A 65 -2.86 12.27 -27.38
C ILE A 65 -1.58 11.45 -27.10
N PRO A 66 -1.44 10.83 -25.91
CA PRO A 66 -0.26 10.04 -25.56
C PRO A 66 -0.03 8.85 -26.49
N GLU A 67 1.24 8.52 -26.73
CA GLU A 67 1.60 7.18 -27.24
C GLU A 67 1.14 6.10 -26.24
N GLY A 68 0.83 4.90 -26.74
CA GLY A 68 0.21 3.84 -25.94
C GLY A 68 -1.26 4.06 -25.60
N SER A 69 -1.94 5.05 -26.20
CA SER A 69 -3.40 5.21 -26.06
C SER A 69 -4.18 4.13 -26.82
N GLU A 70 -5.09 3.44 -26.13
CA GLU A 70 -5.86 2.27 -26.60
C GLU A 70 -7.37 2.55 -26.66
N ASP A 71 -8.13 1.67 -27.33
CA ASP A 71 -9.60 1.68 -27.48
C ASP A 71 -10.22 3.05 -27.82
N MET A 72 -9.54 3.78 -28.72
CA MET A 72 -9.96 5.11 -29.16
C MET A 72 -11.31 5.07 -29.90
N SER A 73 -12.24 5.93 -29.51
CA SER A 73 -13.48 6.18 -30.24
C SER A 73 -13.80 7.66 -30.32
N LEU A 74 -14.35 8.07 -31.47
CA LEU A 74 -14.85 9.42 -31.72
C LEU A 74 -16.34 9.32 -32.03
N ASN A 75 -17.17 9.90 -31.17
CA ASN A 75 -18.63 9.81 -31.26
C ASN A 75 -19.23 11.22 -31.42
N TYR A 76 -20.33 11.30 -32.17
CA TYR A 76 -21.19 12.48 -32.23
C TYR A 76 -22.66 12.03 -32.22
N ASP A 77 -23.47 12.73 -31.43
CA ASP A 77 -24.83 12.28 -31.05
C ASP A 77 -24.89 10.85 -30.46
N THR A 78 -26.09 10.40 -30.11
CA THR A 78 -26.32 9.05 -29.59
C THR A 78 -26.22 8.00 -30.71
N GLY A 79 -25.00 7.49 -30.93
CA GLY A 79 -24.75 6.24 -31.64
C GLY A 79 -23.89 6.33 -32.90
N ASN A 80 -23.59 7.52 -33.43
CA ASN A 80 -22.77 7.63 -34.63
C ASN A 80 -21.27 7.64 -34.30
N LYS A 81 -20.54 6.67 -34.85
CA LYS A 81 -19.08 6.55 -34.73
C LYS A 81 -18.39 7.11 -35.95
N ILE A 82 -17.36 7.92 -35.73
CA ILE A 82 -16.38 8.31 -36.75
C ILE A 82 -15.13 7.47 -36.53
N VAL A 83 -14.54 6.96 -37.61
CA VAL A 83 -13.21 6.35 -37.58
C VAL A 83 -12.19 7.45 -37.89
N PRO A 84 -11.47 8.00 -36.89
CA PRO A 84 -10.48 9.03 -37.16
C PRO A 84 -9.23 8.42 -37.83
N LYS A 85 -8.55 9.24 -38.64
CA LYS A 85 -7.20 8.94 -39.13
C LYS A 85 -6.22 9.09 -37.97
N GLN A 86 -5.22 8.23 -37.91
CA GLN A 86 -4.23 8.20 -36.84
C GLN A 86 -2.82 8.28 -37.45
N ARG A 87 -1.92 9.04 -36.80
CA ARG A 87 -0.52 9.15 -37.20
C ARG A 87 0.37 9.20 -35.96
N ILE A 88 1.44 8.41 -35.94
CA ILE A 88 2.43 8.44 -34.85
C ILE A 88 3.53 9.44 -35.22
N LEU A 89 3.85 10.34 -34.30
CA LEU A 89 4.83 11.42 -34.43
C LEU A 89 5.56 11.60 -33.11
N ASN A 90 6.87 11.31 -33.06
CA ASN A 90 7.76 11.61 -31.92
C ASN A 90 7.18 11.22 -30.55
N ASN A 91 6.81 9.94 -30.37
CA ASN A 91 6.19 9.39 -29.17
C ASN A 91 4.86 10.06 -28.77
N ARG A 92 4.12 10.55 -29.76
CA ARG A 92 2.74 11.03 -29.62
C ARG A 92 1.87 10.48 -30.74
N LYS A 93 0.55 10.44 -30.52
CA LYS A 93 -0.44 10.00 -31.52
C LYS A 93 -1.29 11.19 -31.93
N GLU A 94 -1.13 11.63 -33.17
CA GLU A 94 -2.01 12.60 -33.82
C GLU A 94 -3.30 11.88 -34.30
N ILE A 95 -4.44 12.46 -33.96
CA ILE A 95 -5.78 12.02 -34.33
C ILE A 95 -6.39 13.12 -35.19
N SER A 96 -6.86 12.78 -36.38
CA SER A 96 -7.53 13.73 -37.29
C SER A 96 -8.82 13.15 -37.86
N ALA A 97 -9.83 13.99 -38.03
CA ALA A 97 -11.12 13.59 -38.58
C ALA A 97 -11.70 14.69 -39.47
N ASN A 98 -12.53 14.26 -40.43
CA ASN A 98 -13.37 15.14 -41.23
C ASN A 98 -14.83 14.94 -40.84
N ILE A 99 -15.59 16.02 -40.70
CA ILE A 99 -16.99 16.03 -40.27
C ILE A 99 -17.87 16.79 -41.26
N PRO A 100 -19.15 16.38 -41.42
CA PRO A 100 -20.12 17.11 -42.23
C PRO A 100 -20.30 18.57 -41.75
N ALA A 101 -20.53 19.48 -42.69
CA ALA A 101 -20.63 20.92 -42.40
C ALA A 101 -21.88 21.28 -41.55
N ASP A 102 -22.95 20.48 -41.61
CA ASP A 102 -24.12 20.58 -40.74
C ASP A 102 -23.82 20.24 -39.27
N ARG A 103 -22.65 19.64 -38.98
CA ARG A 103 -22.21 19.22 -37.64
C ARG A 103 -21.14 20.12 -37.02
N LEU A 104 -20.78 21.21 -37.69
CA LEU A 104 -20.02 22.28 -37.08
C LEU A 104 -20.74 22.81 -35.84
N ASN A 105 -19.98 23.14 -34.79
CA ASN A 105 -20.50 23.59 -33.49
C ASN A 105 -21.36 22.56 -32.71
N SER A 106 -21.44 21.30 -33.15
CA SER A 106 -22.01 20.21 -32.36
C SER A 106 -21.00 19.71 -31.30
N ASN A 107 -21.46 18.97 -30.28
CA ASN A 107 -20.56 18.38 -29.29
C ASN A 107 -20.10 16.98 -29.74
N PHE A 108 -18.80 16.76 -29.68
CA PHE A 108 -18.13 15.50 -29.99
C PHE A 108 -17.51 14.93 -28.71
N ILE A 109 -17.57 13.61 -28.56
CA ILE A 109 -16.93 12.89 -27.45
C ILE A 109 -15.83 12.01 -28.02
N PHE A 110 -14.58 12.31 -27.65
CA PHE A 110 -13.45 11.42 -27.88
C PHE A 110 -13.10 10.67 -26.61
N SER A 111 -13.03 9.34 -26.69
CA SER A 111 -12.71 8.47 -25.56
C SER A 111 -11.55 7.56 -25.88
N TYR A 112 -10.64 7.35 -24.92
CA TYR A 112 -9.51 6.41 -25.02
C TYR A 112 -9.02 5.98 -23.63
N PHE A 113 -8.17 4.93 -23.59
CA PHE A 113 -7.49 4.48 -22.36
C PHE A 113 -5.99 4.76 -22.45
N THR A 114 -5.37 5.15 -21.33
CA THR A 114 -3.91 5.28 -21.22
C THR A 114 -3.40 5.02 -19.79
N PRO A 115 -2.25 4.37 -19.61
CA PRO A 115 -1.55 4.32 -18.32
C PRO A 115 -0.62 5.54 -18.12
N ALA A 116 -0.39 6.36 -19.14
CA ALA A 116 0.74 7.27 -19.20
C ALA A 116 0.68 8.47 -18.22
N ILE A 117 -0.48 8.76 -17.62
CA ILE A 117 -0.66 9.87 -16.68
C ILE A 117 -0.53 9.47 -15.21
N THR A 118 -0.37 8.18 -14.90
CA THR A 118 -0.20 7.72 -13.52
C THR A 118 1.17 7.09 -13.31
N SER A 119 1.66 7.18 -12.08
CA SER A 119 2.84 6.43 -11.63
C SER A 119 2.66 6.03 -10.17
N LYS A 120 3.33 4.95 -9.75
CA LYS A 120 3.21 4.41 -8.39
C LYS A 120 4.57 4.38 -7.70
N ASN A 121 4.61 4.88 -6.46
CA ASN A 121 5.75 4.77 -5.57
C ASN A 121 5.26 4.28 -4.19
N ALA A 122 5.59 3.03 -3.85
CA ALA A 122 5.07 2.34 -2.67
C ALA A 122 3.52 2.33 -2.58
N SER A 123 2.94 2.92 -1.52
CA SER A 123 1.49 3.09 -1.32
C SER A 123 0.89 4.24 -2.13
N THR A 124 1.72 5.21 -2.53
CA THR A 124 1.30 6.47 -3.12
C THR A 124 1.31 6.38 -4.64
N TRP A 125 0.21 6.82 -5.23
CA TRP A 125 0.08 7.08 -6.66
C TRP A 125 0.28 8.58 -6.93
N ALA A 126 0.94 8.91 -8.03
CA ALA A 126 0.99 10.25 -8.57
C ALA A 126 0.21 10.29 -9.90
N VAL A 127 -0.48 11.39 -10.15
CA VAL A 127 -1.17 11.74 -11.39
C VAL A 127 -0.57 13.03 -11.89
N SER A 128 -0.03 13.04 -13.10
CA SER A 128 0.49 14.25 -13.73
C SER A 128 0.19 14.29 -15.22
N PHE A 129 -0.31 15.42 -15.69
CA PHE A 129 -0.60 15.65 -17.10
C PHE A 129 -0.60 17.13 -17.47
N THR A 130 -0.46 17.38 -18.76
CA THR A 130 -0.82 18.66 -19.39
C THR A 130 -1.99 18.46 -20.34
N THR A 131 -2.75 19.52 -20.59
CA THR A 131 -3.87 19.52 -21.55
C THR A 131 -4.14 20.91 -22.09
N SER A 132 -4.65 20.96 -23.32
CA SER A 132 -5.32 22.16 -23.84
C SER A 132 -6.60 22.40 -23.05
N SER A 133 -6.98 23.67 -22.89
CA SER A 133 -8.26 24.04 -22.30
C SER A 133 -8.81 25.34 -22.91
N THR A 134 -10.11 25.56 -22.72
CA THR A 134 -10.78 26.84 -22.96
C THR A 134 -10.95 27.56 -21.62
N PRO A 135 -10.18 28.63 -21.35
CA PRO A 135 -10.21 29.33 -20.08
C PRO A 135 -11.62 29.70 -19.63
N ARG A 136 -11.94 29.41 -18.35
CA ARG A 136 -13.26 29.68 -17.74
C ARG A 136 -14.45 28.93 -18.36
N HIS A 137 -14.21 27.96 -19.24
CA HIS A 137 -15.24 27.14 -19.89
C HIS A 137 -15.01 25.64 -19.70
N THR A 138 -13.76 25.18 -19.84
CA THR A 138 -13.41 23.77 -19.60
C THR A 138 -13.55 23.38 -18.13
N ILE A 139 -14.11 22.20 -17.89
CA ILE A 139 -14.11 21.52 -16.57
C ILE A 139 -13.29 20.24 -16.70
N VAL A 140 -12.27 20.07 -15.85
CA VAL A 140 -11.51 18.82 -15.74
C VAL A 140 -12.03 18.04 -14.54
N LYS A 141 -12.67 16.90 -14.77
CA LYS A 141 -13.21 16.01 -13.73
C LYS A 141 -12.27 14.82 -13.57
N ILE A 142 -11.71 14.65 -12.38
CA ILE A 142 -10.78 13.56 -12.07
C ILE A 142 -11.45 12.67 -11.04
N ASN A 143 -11.85 11.48 -11.46
CA ASN A 143 -12.50 10.47 -10.64
C ASN A 143 -11.42 9.46 -10.20
N PHE A 144 -11.09 9.45 -8.92
CA PHE A 144 -10.10 8.54 -8.34
C PHE A 144 -10.75 7.19 -7.96
N PRO A 145 -9.96 6.12 -7.75
CA PRO A 145 -10.48 4.82 -7.30
C PRO A 145 -11.31 4.92 -6.01
N GLN A 146 -12.10 3.89 -5.71
CA GLN A 146 -12.83 3.82 -4.45
C GLN A 146 -11.85 3.81 -3.26
N TYR A 147 -12.30 4.38 -2.13
CA TYR A 147 -11.50 4.52 -0.90
C TYR A 147 -10.13 5.20 -1.07
N SER A 148 -9.97 6.01 -2.12
CA SER A 148 -8.78 6.83 -2.32
C SER A 148 -8.77 8.08 -1.43
N THR A 149 -7.60 8.45 -0.94
CA THR A 149 -7.37 9.70 -0.20
C THR A 149 -6.37 10.54 -0.96
N ILE A 150 -6.80 11.71 -1.43
CA ILE A 150 -5.91 12.72 -2.04
C ILE A 150 -4.96 13.24 -0.95
N VAL A 151 -3.65 13.05 -1.15
CA VAL A 151 -2.59 13.42 -0.19
C VAL A 151 -2.10 14.84 -0.44
N SER A 152 -1.77 15.17 -1.69
CA SER A 152 -1.35 16.51 -2.10
C SER A 152 -1.77 16.76 -3.54
N TRP A 153 -1.96 18.03 -3.92
CA TRP A 153 -2.18 18.43 -5.31
C TRP A 153 -1.97 19.95 -5.46
N ASP A 154 -1.65 20.42 -6.67
CA ASP A 154 -1.41 21.85 -6.92
C ASP A 154 -2.71 22.67 -7.00
N ARG A 155 -2.84 23.67 -6.12
CA ARG A 155 -4.04 24.51 -5.95
C ARG A 155 -4.01 25.81 -6.76
N THR A 156 -3.17 25.90 -7.80
CA THR A 156 -3.13 27.07 -8.70
C THR A 156 -4.44 27.31 -9.45
N ALA A 157 -5.22 26.25 -9.72
CA ALA A 157 -6.53 26.34 -10.33
C ALA A 157 -7.68 26.29 -9.30
N LEU A 158 -8.79 26.95 -9.64
CA LEU A 158 -10.05 26.81 -8.90
C LEU A 158 -10.53 25.36 -8.97
N PHE A 159 -11.18 24.88 -7.90
CA PHE A 159 -11.59 23.48 -7.80
C PHE A 159 -12.86 23.28 -6.97
N THR A 160 -13.42 22.08 -7.07
CA THR A 160 -14.47 21.56 -6.19
C THR A 160 -14.19 20.08 -5.94
N LYS A 161 -14.16 19.66 -4.67
CA LYS A 161 -14.07 18.24 -4.31
C LYS A 161 -15.47 17.70 -4.10
N ILE A 162 -15.78 16.56 -4.72
CA ILE A 162 -17.06 15.85 -4.61
C ILE A 162 -16.72 14.37 -4.42
N ASP A 163 -17.02 13.80 -3.27
CA ASP A 163 -16.69 12.40 -2.91
C ASP A 163 -15.22 12.03 -3.22
N ASN A 164 -15.02 11.02 -4.09
CA ASN A 164 -13.72 10.56 -4.59
C ASN A 164 -13.29 11.25 -5.89
N SER A 165 -13.90 12.40 -6.21
CA SER A 165 -13.63 13.18 -7.41
C SER A 165 -13.13 14.58 -7.10
N LEU A 166 -12.25 15.08 -7.96
CA LEU A 166 -11.76 16.45 -7.97
C LEU A 166 -12.14 17.10 -9.31
N TRP A 167 -12.95 18.14 -9.26
CA TRP A 167 -13.27 18.98 -10.41
C TRP A 167 -12.38 20.20 -10.38
N VAL A 168 -11.71 20.51 -11.48
CA VAL A 168 -10.76 21.62 -11.61
C VAL A 168 -11.18 22.49 -12.79
N TYR A 169 -11.01 23.81 -12.65
CA TYR A 169 -11.44 24.81 -13.62
C TYR A 169 -10.23 25.59 -14.17
N PRO A 170 -9.62 25.15 -15.28
CA PRO A 170 -8.51 25.82 -15.93
C PRO A 170 -8.75 27.30 -16.23
N GLN A 171 -7.73 28.11 -15.97
CA GLN A 171 -7.71 29.55 -16.27
C GLN A 171 -6.81 29.90 -17.47
N ASN A 172 -6.03 28.93 -17.97
CA ASN A 172 -5.05 29.11 -19.04
C ASN A 172 -5.31 28.11 -20.18
N THR A 173 -4.98 28.50 -21.41
CA THR A 173 -5.16 27.65 -22.61
C THR A 173 -4.34 26.37 -22.60
N SER A 174 -3.22 26.37 -21.89
CA SER A 174 -2.51 25.16 -21.45
C SER A 174 -2.66 25.02 -19.94
N PHE A 175 -3.12 23.85 -19.51
CA PHE A 175 -3.32 23.50 -18.10
C PHE A 175 -2.39 22.36 -17.72
N LEU A 176 -1.78 22.48 -16.54
CA LEU A 176 -0.91 21.50 -15.92
C LEU A 176 -1.59 21.05 -14.63
N PHE A 177 -1.65 19.73 -14.41
CA PHE A 177 -2.17 19.15 -13.19
C PHE A 177 -1.15 18.18 -12.59
N GLU A 178 -0.97 18.27 -11.27
CA GLU A 178 -0.19 17.32 -10.49
C GLU A 178 -0.91 17.03 -9.16
N CYS A 179 -1.02 15.74 -8.83
CA CYS A 179 -1.69 15.26 -7.62
C CYS A 179 -1.05 13.95 -7.16
N THR A 180 -1.03 13.72 -5.85
CA THR A 180 -0.75 12.41 -5.25
C THR A 180 -1.97 11.92 -4.47
N TYR A 181 -2.22 10.62 -4.53
CA TYR A 181 -3.30 9.96 -3.79
C TYR A 181 -2.85 8.60 -3.29
N GLU A 182 -3.45 8.13 -2.20
CA GLU A 182 -3.26 6.78 -1.69
C GLU A 182 -4.56 6.00 -1.83
N THR A 183 -4.47 4.79 -2.38
CA THR A 183 -5.57 3.81 -2.33
C THR A 183 -5.48 3.07 -1.00
N MET A 184 -6.57 2.99 -0.24
CA MET A 184 -6.65 1.95 0.79
C MET A 184 -6.57 0.59 0.09
N GLN A 185 -5.41 -0.05 0.17
CA GLN A 185 -5.31 -1.46 -0.21
C GLN A 185 -6.20 -2.21 0.79
N HIS A 186 -7.37 -2.66 0.34
CA HIS A 186 -7.97 -3.83 0.94
C HIS A 186 -6.90 -4.91 0.89
N LEU A 187 -6.39 -5.29 2.06
CA LEU A 187 -5.61 -6.50 2.22
C LEU A 187 -6.55 -7.65 1.86
N THR A 188 -6.53 -8.03 0.57
CA THR A 188 -7.34 -9.14 0.07
C THR A 188 -6.89 -10.39 0.83
N GLN A 189 -7.78 -10.88 1.68
CA GLN A 189 -7.58 -11.98 2.61
C GLN A 189 -7.57 -13.34 1.86
N ASP A 190 -6.89 -13.40 0.71
CA ASP A 190 -6.83 -14.56 -0.17
C ASP A 190 -5.49 -15.31 -0.09
N ASN A 191 -4.40 -14.65 0.33
CA ASN A 191 -3.12 -15.35 0.55
C ASN A 191 -3.03 -16.10 1.88
N ASN A 192 -3.85 -15.75 2.88
CA ASN A 192 -3.82 -16.43 4.18
C ASN A 192 -4.25 -17.91 4.09
N ASN A 193 -5.24 -18.24 3.25
CA ASN A 193 -5.72 -19.61 3.11
C ASN A 193 -4.62 -20.55 2.57
N ASN A 194 -3.81 -20.09 1.62
CA ASN A 194 -2.66 -20.84 1.11
C ASN A 194 -1.54 -20.96 2.17
N ILE A 195 -1.27 -19.90 2.94
CA ILE A 195 -0.27 -19.95 4.03
C ILE A 195 -0.67 -20.96 5.11
N TYR A 196 -1.95 -21.01 5.51
CA TYR A 196 -2.44 -22.03 6.43
C TYR A 196 -2.38 -23.44 5.82
N LEU A 197 -2.67 -23.62 4.53
CA LEU A 197 -2.56 -24.91 3.85
C LEU A 197 -1.10 -25.42 3.84
N TYR A 198 -0.13 -24.58 3.46
CA TYR A 198 1.29 -24.96 3.48
C TYR A 198 1.81 -25.18 4.91
N SER A 199 1.33 -24.42 5.89
CA SER A 199 1.63 -24.64 7.30
C SER A 199 1.14 -26.02 7.78
N LEU A 200 -0.11 -26.38 7.47
CA LEU A 200 -0.69 -27.70 7.80
C LEU A 200 0.09 -28.85 7.14
N ILE A 201 0.48 -28.71 5.87
CA ILE A 201 1.31 -29.70 5.17
C ILE A 201 2.69 -29.82 5.86
N GLY A 202 3.32 -28.70 6.23
CA GLY A 202 4.59 -28.69 6.95
C GLY A 202 4.52 -29.36 8.33
N PHE A 203 3.48 -29.07 9.12
CA PHE A 203 3.25 -29.72 10.41
C PHE A 203 2.98 -31.23 10.26
N SER A 204 2.19 -31.63 9.26
CA SER A 204 1.95 -33.05 8.95
C SER A 204 3.25 -33.81 8.64
N LEU A 205 4.13 -33.20 7.82
CA LEU A 205 5.44 -33.76 7.48
C LEU A 205 6.35 -33.87 8.72
N LEU A 206 6.36 -32.85 9.58
CA LEU A 206 7.16 -32.83 10.80
C LEU A 206 6.68 -33.87 11.83
N ILE A 207 5.36 -34.04 11.99
CA ILE A 207 4.75 -35.09 12.81
C ILE A 207 5.12 -36.48 12.28
N LEU A 208 5.06 -36.67 10.95
CA LEU A 208 5.41 -37.95 10.33
C LEU A 208 6.88 -38.31 10.55
N VAL A 209 7.81 -37.34 10.44
CA VAL A 209 9.23 -37.54 10.78
C VAL A 209 9.40 -37.87 12.26
N LEU A 210 8.72 -37.17 13.18
CA LEU A 210 8.75 -37.47 14.62
C LEU A 210 8.25 -38.88 14.93
N LEU A 211 7.15 -39.32 14.31
CA LEU A 211 6.63 -40.68 14.47
C LEU A 211 7.61 -41.73 13.93
N LEU A 212 8.31 -41.45 12.82
CA LEU A 212 9.31 -42.34 12.24
C LEU A 212 10.55 -42.45 13.16
N VAL A 213 11.03 -41.33 13.72
CA VAL A 213 12.11 -41.31 14.73
C VAL A 213 11.69 -42.05 16.00
N LEU A 214 10.47 -41.82 16.50
CA LEU A 214 9.94 -42.51 17.67
C LEU A 214 9.78 -44.01 17.42
N TYR A 215 9.31 -44.42 16.25
CA TYR A 215 9.23 -45.82 15.82
C TYR A 215 10.61 -46.47 15.77
N ILE A 216 11.63 -45.81 15.22
CA ILE A 216 13.03 -46.29 15.23
C ILE A 216 13.55 -46.41 16.67
N PHE A 217 13.22 -45.45 17.54
CA PHE A 217 13.67 -45.45 18.94
C PHE A 217 13.00 -46.57 19.75
N VAL A 218 11.69 -46.76 19.61
CA VAL A 218 10.92 -47.82 20.28
C VAL A 218 11.32 -49.20 19.75
N SER A 219 11.43 -49.39 18.43
CA SER A 219 11.85 -50.67 17.83
C SER A 219 13.30 -51.05 18.17
N ARG A 220 14.18 -50.07 18.39
CA ARG A 220 15.51 -50.31 19.00
C ARG A 220 15.39 -50.71 20.46
N LYS A 221 14.60 -50.00 21.26
CA LYS A 221 14.47 -50.25 22.71
C LYS A 221 13.76 -51.57 23.01
N TRP A 222 12.87 -52.06 22.15
CA TRP A 222 12.18 -53.36 22.33
C TRP A 222 13.07 -54.59 22.13
N LYS A 223 14.33 -54.44 21.70
CA LYS A 223 15.32 -55.52 21.74
C LYS A 223 16.07 -55.62 23.07
N GLU A 224 15.94 -54.66 23.98
CA GLU A 224 16.64 -54.65 25.27
C GLU A 224 15.67 -54.38 26.43
N LYS A 225 15.51 -55.41 27.29
CA LYS A 225 14.78 -55.43 28.56
C LYS A 225 13.24 -55.55 28.49
N SER A 226 12.82 -56.82 28.46
CA SER A 226 11.90 -57.30 29.50
C SER A 226 12.55 -57.15 30.89
N GLY A 227 11.83 -56.61 31.87
CA GLY A 227 12.23 -56.57 33.29
C GLY A 227 11.84 -55.29 34.06
N GLU A 228 10.89 -55.45 35.00
CA GLU A 228 10.54 -54.58 36.17
C GLU A 228 10.12 -53.10 35.89
N THR A 229 8.89 -52.61 36.18
CA THR A 229 8.07 -52.56 37.44
C THR A 229 8.82 -51.86 38.60
N SER A 230 8.32 -50.89 39.38
CA SER A 230 6.95 -50.38 39.70
C SER A 230 6.99 -48.94 40.27
N LYS A 231 5.83 -48.23 40.27
CA LYS A 231 5.20 -47.23 41.20
C LYS A 231 6.03 -46.41 42.23
N THR A 232 5.62 -45.25 42.77
CA THR A 232 4.27 -44.77 43.23
C THR A 232 4.16 -43.22 43.28
N GLU A 233 2.94 -42.68 43.44
CA GLU A 233 2.56 -41.30 43.85
C GLU A 233 3.11 -40.90 45.27
N GLU A 234 2.94 -39.72 45.91
CA GLU A 234 1.91 -38.64 46.03
C GLU A 234 2.65 -37.29 46.34
N ASP A 235 2.24 -36.05 46.00
CA ASP A 235 1.06 -35.20 46.37
C ASP A 235 0.97 -34.79 47.86
N GLY A 236 0.60 -33.57 48.31
CA GLY A 236 0.25 -32.29 47.64
C GLY A 236 1.21 -31.12 48.01
N GLU A 237 0.82 -29.86 48.30
CA GLU A 237 -0.50 -29.16 48.34
C GLU A 237 -0.31 -27.62 48.09
N GLU A 238 -1.10 -26.71 48.70
CA GLU A 238 -1.20 -25.26 48.42
C GLU A 238 -0.69 -24.32 49.54
N ASP A 239 -0.29 -23.07 49.19
CA ASP A 239 -0.98 -21.90 49.79
C ASP A 239 -0.98 -20.67 48.86
N LYS A 240 -1.88 -19.72 49.15
CA LYS A 240 -2.48 -18.78 48.18
C LYS A 240 -1.63 -17.54 47.89
N GLU A 241 -1.45 -17.22 46.60
CA GLU A 241 -1.66 -15.85 46.09
C GLU A 241 -1.79 -15.84 44.55
N LYS A 242 -2.57 -14.89 44.02
CA LYS A 242 -2.80 -14.52 42.59
C LYS A 242 -2.27 -15.50 41.53
N LYS A 243 -3.17 -16.17 40.78
CA LYS A 243 -2.85 -17.03 39.62
C LYS A 243 -2.14 -16.25 38.48
N THR A 244 -0.84 -16.06 38.63
CA THR A 244 0.09 -15.83 37.51
C THR A 244 0.40 -17.18 36.87
N ARG A 245 0.36 -17.26 35.54
CA ARG A 245 0.84 -18.40 34.75
C ARG A 245 2.38 -18.53 34.80
N ILE A 246 3.07 -17.56 35.39
CA ILE A 246 4.53 -17.51 35.52
C ILE A 246 5.01 -18.29 36.74
N LYS A 247 6.12 -19.01 36.60
CA LYS A 247 6.80 -19.71 37.70
C LYS A 247 7.17 -18.72 38.82
N SER A 248 6.67 -18.97 40.03
CA SER A 248 6.94 -18.18 41.24
C SER A 248 8.45 -18.04 41.54
N SER A 249 9.25 -19.05 41.21
CA SER A 249 10.72 -19.01 41.31
C SER A 249 11.38 -17.92 40.47
N ILE A 250 10.75 -17.48 39.36
CA ILE A 250 11.24 -16.38 38.52
C ILE A 250 10.82 -15.04 39.13
N LEU A 251 9.55 -14.92 39.56
CA LEU A 251 9.00 -13.69 40.15
C LEU A 251 9.75 -13.23 41.41
N ASN A 252 10.44 -14.14 42.11
CA ASN A 252 11.27 -13.84 43.30
C ASN A 252 12.68 -13.33 42.97
N VAL A 253 13.12 -13.37 41.71
CA VAL A 253 14.47 -12.96 41.26
C VAL A 253 14.44 -11.64 40.46
N LEU A 254 13.25 -11.12 40.17
CA LEU A 254 13.06 -9.86 39.44
C LEU A 254 13.05 -8.65 40.38
N ASP A 255 13.60 -7.52 39.91
CA ASP A 255 13.35 -6.23 40.56
C ASP A 255 11.91 -5.74 40.32
N GLU A 256 11.46 -4.72 41.08
CA GLU A 256 10.08 -4.20 41.00
C GLU A 256 9.68 -3.72 39.59
N ASN A 257 10.60 -3.12 38.84
CA ASN A 257 10.33 -2.66 37.47
C ASN A 257 10.33 -3.83 36.48
N GLU A 258 11.23 -4.79 36.70
CA GLU A 258 11.29 -6.04 35.94
C GLU A 258 10.01 -6.87 36.12
N ARG A 259 9.55 -7.06 37.35
CA ARG A 259 8.28 -7.72 37.69
C ARG A 259 7.12 -7.03 36.99
N ARG A 260 7.01 -5.71 37.10
CA ARG A 260 5.93 -4.93 36.45
C ARG A 260 5.91 -5.06 34.93
N ILE A 261 7.07 -5.20 34.28
CA ILE A 261 7.16 -5.47 32.83
C ILE A 261 6.67 -6.89 32.52
N VAL A 262 7.10 -7.87 33.31
CA VAL A 262 6.74 -9.28 33.14
C VAL A 262 5.24 -9.51 33.38
N GLU A 263 4.63 -8.88 34.39
CA GLU A 263 3.17 -8.86 34.62
C GLU A 263 2.36 -8.17 33.51
N ILE A 264 2.97 -7.21 32.79
CA ILE A 264 2.33 -6.61 31.61
C ILE A 264 2.38 -7.60 30.45
N LEU A 265 3.52 -8.24 30.21
CA LEU A 265 3.66 -9.24 29.15
C LEU A 265 2.76 -10.47 29.39
N GLU A 266 2.57 -10.89 30.64
CA GLU A 266 1.68 -12.01 31.00
C GLU A 266 0.21 -11.79 30.58
N LYS A 267 -0.25 -10.53 30.52
CA LYS A 267 -1.63 -10.19 30.14
C LYS A 267 -1.90 -10.31 28.64
N PHE A 268 -0.87 -10.57 27.84
CA PHE A 268 -0.98 -10.73 26.39
C PHE A 268 -0.37 -12.09 26.01
N ASP A 269 -1.15 -12.93 25.35
CA ASP A 269 -0.66 -14.19 24.78
C ASP A 269 0.24 -13.99 23.54
N GLU A 270 0.44 -12.73 23.10
CA GLU A 270 1.16 -12.32 21.87
C GLU A 270 2.30 -11.32 22.14
N GLU A 271 3.09 -11.00 21.11
CA GLU A 271 4.17 -10.01 21.19
C GLU A 271 3.64 -8.58 21.47
N VAL A 272 4.20 -7.90 22.46
CA VAL A 272 3.85 -6.53 22.85
C VAL A 272 4.96 -5.56 22.41
N THR A 273 4.59 -4.37 21.90
CA THR A 273 5.60 -3.38 21.52
C THR A 273 6.28 -2.74 22.74
N GLN A 274 7.60 -2.50 22.66
CA GLN A 274 8.35 -1.77 23.70
C GLN A 274 7.78 -0.35 23.95
N ALA A 275 7.16 0.26 22.93
CA ALA A 275 6.49 1.55 23.04
C ALA A 275 5.20 1.49 23.88
N TYR A 276 4.46 0.38 23.84
CA TYR A 276 3.32 0.14 24.73
C TYR A 276 3.79 -0.04 26.18
N ILE A 277 4.83 -0.86 26.40
CA ILE A 277 5.40 -1.08 27.74
C ILE A 277 5.90 0.24 28.35
N TYR A 278 6.55 1.10 27.55
CA TYR A 278 6.94 2.45 27.96
C TYR A 278 5.74 3.28 28.44
N LYS A 279 4.66 3.36 27.65
CA LYS A 279 3.45 4.12 28.01
C LYS A 279 2.75 3.57 29.26
N THR A 280 2.72 2.25 29.44
CA THR A 280 1.99 1.58 30.54
C THR A 280 2.77 1.58 31.86
N THR A 281 4.10 1.53 31.81
CA THR A 281 4.96 1.54 33.01
C THR A 281 5.35 2.94 33.46
N GLY A 282 5.49 3.89 32.53
CA GLY A 282 6.06 5.22 32.80
C GLY A 282 7.58 5.22 33.01
N ILE A 283 8.26 4.08 32.85
CA ILE A 283 9.71 3.96 33.06
C ILE A 283 10.46 4.78 31.99
N PRO A 284 11.47 5.61 32.35
CA PRO A 284 12.25 6.36 31.37
C PRO A 284 12.87 5.49 30.28
N LYS A 285 12.87 5.97 29.03
CA LYS A 285 13.24 5.17 27.84
C LYS A 285 14.61 4.50 27.93
N ALA A 286 15.61 5.17 28.52
CA ALA A 286 16.95 4.61 28.74
C ALA A 286 16.88 3.44 29.74
N THR A 287 16.30 3.67 30.92
CA THR A 287 16.09 2.67 31.97
C THR A 287 15.31 1.45 31.46
N LEU A 288 14.24 1.66 30.69
CA LEU A 288 13.48 0.57 30.07
C LEU A 288 14.34 -0.24 29.09
N SER A 289 15.20 0.41 28.31
CA SER A 289 16.13 -0.27 27.39
C SER A 289 17.15 -1.15 28.14
N ASP A 290 17.64 -0.69 29.29
CA ASP A 290 18.54 -1.47 30.14
C ASP A 290 17.84 -2.65 30.82
N ILE A 291 16.63 -2.43 31.35
CA ILE A 291 15.83 -3.51 31.95
C ILE A 291 15.54 -4.60 30.91
N MET A 292 15.12 -4.21 29.70
CA MET A 292 14.87 -5.15 28.59
C MET A 292 16.11 -5.99 28.27
N ARG A 293 17.31 -5.38 28.27
CA ARG A 293 18.57 -6.10 28.09
C ARG A 293 18.88 -7.05 29.26
N ARG A 294 18.56 -6.71 30.52
CA ARG A 294 18.73 -7.62 31.67
C ARG A 294 17.77 -8.80 31.66
N LEU A 295 16.53 -8.61 31.21
CA LEU A 295 15.55 -9.68 31.08
C LEU A 295 15.90 -10.63 29.92
N GLU A 296 16.32 -10.08 28.78
CA GLU A 296 16.80 -10.84 27.62
C GLU A 296 18.07 -11.63 27.94
N ASN A 297 19.07 -11.03 28.60
CA ASN A 297 20.29 -11.73 29.04
C ASN A 297 20.03 -12.90 30.01
N ARG A 298 18.88 -12.93 30.69
CA ARG A 298 18.44 -14.05 31.56
C ARG A 298 17.48 -15.01 30.83
N ASN A 299 17.29 -14.85 29.52
CA ASN A 299 16.33 -15.58 28.69
C ASN A 299 14.88 -15.52 29.19
N ILE A 300 14.47 -14.46 29.91
CA ILE A 300 13.11 -14.31 30.44
C ILE A 300 12.17 -13.73 29.36
N ILE A 301 12.73 -12.92 28.46
CA ILE A 301 12.02 -12.35 27.31
C ILE A 301 12.81 -12.57 26.02
N LYS A 302 12.10 -12.65 24.90
CA LYS A 302 12.64 -12.51 23.55
C LYS A 302 12.27 -11.16 22.96
N ARG A 303 13.15 -10.59 22.14
CA ARG A 303 12.92 -9.33 21.43
C ARG A 303 13.09 -9.52 19.93
N ARG A 304 12.11 -9.06 19.16
CA ARG A 304 12.12 -9.05 17.69
C ARG A 304 12.05 -7.62 17.19
N ARG A 305 12.92 -7.25 16.24
CA ARG A 305 12.89 -5.92 15.63
C ARG A 305 12.17 -5.97 14.28
N ASP A 306 11.25 -5.04 14.10
CA ASP A 306 10.47 -4.86 12.87
C ASP A 306 10.53 -3.39 12.44
N GLY A 307 11.43 -3.10 11.51
CA GLY A 307 11.75 -1.73 11.06
C GLY A 307 12.19 -0.80 12.21
N ARG A 308 11.27 0.08 12.65
CA ARG A 308 11.46 1.05 13.75
C ARG A 308 10.81 0.61 15.06
N THR A 309 10.09 -0.52 15.07
CA THR A 309 9.37 -1.07 16.21
C THR A 309 10.15 -2.23 16.81
N ASN A 310 10.18 -2.32 18.15
CA ASN A 310 10.70 -3.47 18.88
C ASN A 310 9.51 -4.18 19.52
N TRP A 311 9.34 -5.45 19.19
CA TRP A 311 8.38 -6.39 19.74
C TRP A 311 9.04 -7.20 20.85
N VAL A 312 8.28 -7.56 21.89
CA VAL A 312 8.76 -8.23 23.10
C VAL A 312 7.72 -9.25 23.55
N SER A 313 8.14 -10.47 23.87
CA SER A 313 7.28 -11.47 24.54
C SER A 313 8.05 -12.20 25.63
N LEU A 314 7.33 -12.90 26.50
CA LEU A 314 7.93 -13.89 27.41
C LEU A 314 8.49 -15.09 26.62
N GLU A 315 9.40 -15.82 27.24
CA GLU A 315 9.88 -17.11 26.73
C GLU A 315 9.09 -18.30 27.29
N ASP A 316 8.95 -19.35 26.49
CA ASP A 316 8.01 -20.45 26.75
C ASP A 316 8.31 -21.21 28.06
N TRP A 317 9.56 -21.21 28.51
CA TRP A 317 9.98 -21.83 29.77
C TRP A 317 9.60 -21.02 31.03
N VAL A 318 9.21 -19.75 30.88
CA VAL A 318 8.83 -18.87 32.00
C VAL A 318 7.48 -19.28 32.60
N PHE A 319 6.61 -19.88 31.78
CA PHE A 319 5.31 -20.37 32.22
C PHE A 319 5.43 -21.65 33.07
N SER A 320 4.59 -21.75 34.10
CA SER A 320 4.28 -23.02 34.77
C SER A 320 3.45 -23.89 33.82
N LYS A 321 3.84 -25.15 33.68
CA LYS A 321 3.21 -26.12 32.77
C LYS A 321 1.94 -26.72 33.37
#